data_AF-A0A0D5Y054-F1
#
_entry.id   AF-A0A0D5Y054-F1
#
_cell.length_a   1.000
_cell.length_b   1.000
_cell.length_c   1.000
_cell.angle_alpha   90.00
_cell.angle_beta   90.00
_cell.angle_gamma   90.00
#
_symmetry.space_group_name_H-M   'P 1'
#
loop_
_entity.id
_entity.type
_entity.pdbx_description
1 polymer ?
#
loop_
_entity_poly.entity_id
_entity_poly.type
_entity_poly.pdbx_seq_one_letter_code
_entity_poly.pdbx_strand_id
1 'polypeptide(L)' 'MNDDSLDETLEERRQRKTAQALNLNPDEVDRWVVAMEEDGSGMGYVIEFSATTPVEVLARVPGLGSDRSINIGPID' A
#
# COMPACT_ATOMS: atom_id res chain seq x y z
N MET A 1 20.72 27.88 -7.37
CA MET A 1 19.25 27.83 -7.37
C MET A 1 18.83 26.67 -6.51
N ASN A 2 17.90 26.89 -5.60
CA ASN A 2 17.38 25.90 -4.65
C ASN A 2 16.37 25.02 -5.39
N ASP A 3 16.76 23.79 -5.74
CA ASP A 3 15.86 22.80 -6.35
C ASP A 3 15.32 21.89 -5.23
N ASP A 4 14.56 22.51 -4.33
CA ASP A 4 13.96 21.90 -3.14
C ASP A 4 12.47 21.69 -3.42
N SER A 5 12.12 21.10 -4.57
CA SER A 5 10.73 21.09 -5.05
C SER A 5 10.22 19.80 -5.65
N LEU A 6 10.99 18.70 -5.66
CA LEU A 6 10.53 17.43 -6.24
C LEU A 6 11.06 16.17 -5.52
N ASP A 7 11.57 16.27 -4.30
CA ASP A 7 11.86 15.09 -3.48
C ASP A 7 10.57 14.61 -2.79
N GLU A 8 9.54 14.29 -3.58
CA GLU A 8 8.66 13.23 -3.14
C GLU A 8 9.54 12.00 -3.03
N THR A 9 9.88 11.62 -1.80
CA THR A 9 10.72 10.46 -1.55
C THR A 9 10.07 9.27 -2.27
N LEU A 10 10.87 8.38 -2.85
CA LEU A 10 10.34 7.21 -3.57
C LEU A 10 9.28 6.45 -2.75
N GLU A 11 9.46 6.47 -1.43
CA GLU A 11 8.53 6.00 -0.39
C GLU A 11 7.17 6.69 -0.40
N GLU A 12 7.09 8.02 -0.45
CA GLU A 12 5.83 8.77 -0.47
C GLU A 12 5.03 8.51 -1.75
N ARG A 13 5.71 8.43 -2.91
CA ARG A 13 5.08 8.05 -4.18
C ARG A 13 4.51 6.65 -4.10
N ARG A 14 5.28 5.73 -3.54
CA ARG A 14 4.88 4.32 -3.38
C ARG A 14 3.71 4.19 -2.42
N GLN A 15 3.71 4.90 -1.29
CA GLN A 15 2.57 4.94 -0.38
C GLN A 15 1.32 5.52 -1.04
N ARG A 16 1.41 6.62 -1.79
CA ARG A 16 0.26 7.19 -2.51
C ARG A 16 -0.31 6.23 -3.55
N LYS A 17 0.54 5.53 -4.29
CA LYS A 17 0.09 4.56 -5.29
C LYS A 17 -0.47 3.29 -4.63
N THR A 18 0.12 2.84 -3.53
CA THR A 18 -0.42 1.75 -2.68
C THR A 18 -1.82 2.11 -2.18
N ALA A 19 -1.98 3.31 -1.64
CA ALA A 19 -3.27 3.83 -1.18
C ALA A 19 -4.32 3.84 -2.31
N GLN A 20 -3.95 4.32 -3.51
CA GLN A 20 -4.81 4.24 -4.69
C GLN A 20 -5.19 2.81 -5.07
N ALA A 21 -4.22 1.88 -5.11
CA ALA A 21 -4.47 0.48 -5.48
C ALA A 21 -5.38 -0.23 -4.47
N LEU A 22 -5.22 0.08 -3.18
CA LEU A 22 -6.04 -0.46 -2.09
C LEU A 22 -7.39 0.25 -1.94
N ASN A 23 -7.61 1.36 -2.66
CA ASN A 23 -8.76 2.24 -2.46
C ASN A 23 -8.88 2.74 -1.00
N LEU A 24 -7.72 3.03 -0.40
CA LEU A 24 -7.55 3.51 0.96
C LEU A 24 -6.84 4.86 0.96
N ASN A 25 -6.90 5.55 2.09
CA ASN A 25 -6.10 6.74 2.31
C ASN A 25 -4.65 6.38 2.70
N PRO A 26 -3.66 7.23 2.40
CA PRO A 26 -2.27 7.00 2.83
C PRO A 26 -2.16 6.87 4.36
N ASP A 27 -2.93 7.63 5.14
CA ASP A 27 -3.02 7.46 6.60
C ASP A 27 -3.59 6.09 7.03
N GLU A 28 -4.55 5.54 6.27
CA GLU A 28 -5.09 4.21 6.54
C GLU A 28 -4.07 3.13 6.18
N VAL A 29 -3.37 3.29 5.05
CA VAL A 29 -2.28 2.40 4.66
C VAL A 29 -1.20 2.40 5.74
N ASP A 30 -0.68 3.55 6.15
CA ASP A 30 0.36 3.64 7.19
C ASP A 30 -0.10 3.05 8.54
N ARG A 31 -1.36 3.26 8.90
CA ARG A 31 -1.94 2.78 10.16
C ARG A 31 -2.18 1.27 10.19
N TRP A 32 -2.60 0.70 9.06
CA TRP A 32 -3.06 -0.69 9.00
C TRP A 32 -2.06 -1.63 8.34
N VAL A 33 -1.22 -1.13 7.43
CA VAL A 33 -0.17 -1.93 6.79
C VAL A 33 1.00 -2.07 7.74
N VAL A 34 1.36 -3.32 8.03
CA VAL A 34 2.49 -3.65 8.91
C VAL A 34 3.73 -4.04 8.11
N ALA A 35 3.53 -4.55 6.90
CA ALA A 35 4.63 -4.89 6.00
C ALA A 35 4.25 -4.64 4.53
N MET A 36 5.25 -4.24 3.75
CA MET A 36 5.16 -4.13 2.30
C MET A 36 6.39 -4.80 1.72
N GLU A 37 6.19 -5.94 1.07
CA GLU A 37 7.25 -6.73 0.45
C GLU A 37 7.05 -6.73 -1.06
N GLU A 38 8.15 -6.76 -1.82
CA GLU A 38 8.05 -7.01 -3.25
C GLU A 38 7.76 -8.50 -3.44
N ASP A 39 6.71 -8.83 -4.19
CA ASP A 39 6.48 -10.20 -4.62
C ASP A 39 7.70 -10.57 -5.48
N GLY A 40 8.58 -11.45 -4.98
CA GLY A 40 9.91 -11.73 -5.54
C GLY A 40 9.96 -12.16 -7.02
N SER A 41 8.79 -12.23 -7.66
CA SER A 41 8.57 -12.29 -9.11
C SER A 41 8.83 -10.95 -9.83
N GLY A 42 9.00 -9.83 -9.12
CA GLY A 42 9.08 -8.47 -9.70
C GLY A 42 7.76 -8.00 -10.33
N MET A 43 6.67 -8.73 -10.09
CA MET A 43 5.35 -8.45 -10.66
C MET A 43 4.50 -7.54 -9.78
N GLY A 44 4.98 -7.16 -8.59
CA GLY A 44 4.24 -6.28 -7.73
C GLY A 44 4.68 -6.27 -6.29
N TYR A 45 3.86 -5.64 -5.47
CA TYR A 45 4.06 -5.55 -4.04
C TYR A 45 2.96 -6.27 -3.29
N VAL A 46 3.37 -7.11 -2.34
CA VAL A 46 2.49 -7.72 -1.35
C VAL A 46 2.42 -6.80 -0.14
N ILE A 47 1.21 -6.39 0.17
CA ILE A 47 0.89 -5.60 1.35
C ILE A 47 0.35 -6.55 2.41
N GLU A 48 0.90 -6.49 3.61
CA GLU A 48 0.37 -7.19 4.78
C GLU A 48 -0.29 -6.20 5.75
N PHE A 49 -1.55 -6.48 6.08
CA PHE A 49 -2.34 -5.74 7.03
C PHE A 49 -2.22 -6.31 8.44
N SER A 50 -2.26 -5.42 9.42
CA SER A 50 -2.28 -5.78 10.83
C SER A 50 -3.49 -6.67 11.15
N ALA A 51 -3.30 -7.59 12.10
CA ALA A 51 -4.39 -8.38 12.66
C ALA A 51 -5.47 -7.53 13.36
N THR A 52 -5.15 -6.28 13.71
CA THR A 52 -6.07 -5.31 14.32
C THR A 52 -6.86 -4.50 13.29
N THR A 53 -6.59 -4.68 12.00
CA THR A 53 -7.27 -3.97 10.92
C THR A 53 -8.75 -4.35 10.92
N PRO A 54 -9.67 -3.38 11.03
CA PRO A 54 -11.10 -3.67 11.04
C PRO A 54 -11.56 -4.21 9.68
N VAL A 55 -12.52 -5.13 9.70
CA VAL A 55 -13.09 -5.76 8.49
C VAL A 55 -13.68 -4.74 7.53
N GLU A 56 -14.14 -3.59 8.02
CA GLU A 56 -14.65 -2.49 7.20
C GLU A 56 -13.57 -1.92 6.27
N VAL A 57 -12.33 -1.81 6.77
CA VAL A 57 -11.17 -1.37 5.97
C VAL A 57 -10.81 -2.46 4.97
N LEU A 58 -10.73 -3.73 5.42
CA LEU A 58 -10.40 -4.86 4.54
C LEU A 58 -11.44 -5.03 3.42
N ALA A 59 -12.73 -4.81 3.72
CA ALA A 59 -13.82 -4.90 2.76
C ALA A 59 -13.80 -3.77 1.71
N ARG A 60 -13.16 -2.64 2.01
CA ARG A 60 -12.93 -1.56 1.02
C ARG A 60 -11.83 -1.93 0.04
N VAL A 61 -10.91 -2.81 0.42
CA VAL A 61 -9.79 -3.24 -0.42
C VAL A 61 -10.27 -4.25 -1.46
N PRO A 62 -10.26 -3.89 -2.75
CA PRO A 62 -10.68 -4.80 -3.80
C PRO A 62 -9.67 -5.95 -3.95
N GLY A 63 -10.15 -7.19 -3.83
CA GLY A 63 -9.31 -8.39 -4.01
C GLY A 63 -8.67 -8.95 -2.73
N LEU A 64 -8.84 -8.29 -1.57
CA LEU A 64 -8.29 -8.76 -0.30
C LEU A 64 -9.13 -9.89 0.31
N GLY A 65 -10.46 -9.83 0.14
CA GLY A 65 -11.35 -10.90 0.56
C GLY A 65 -11.33 -11.15 2.08
N SER A 66 -10.98 -12.38 2.48
CA SER A 66 -10.79 -12.77 3.89
C SER A 66 -9.32 -12.84 4.31
N ASP A 67 -8.42 -12.55 3.38
CA ASP A 67 -6.99 -12.54 3.62
C ASP A 67 -6.55 -11.22 4.25
N ARG A 68 -5.37 -11.24 4.86
CA ARG A 68 -4.71 -10.04 5.43
C ARG A 68 -3.54 -9.60 4.59
N SER A 69 -3.28 -10.29 3.49
CA SER A 69 -2.27 -9.90 2.53
C SER A 69 -2.90 -9.85 1.14
N ILE A 70 -2.51 -8.83 0.38
CA ILE A 70 -2.92 -8.68 -1.01
C ILE A 70 -1.74 -8.25 -1.86
N ASN A 71 -1.61 -8.86 -3.03
CA ASN A 71 -0.72 -8.38 -4.06
C ASN A 71 -1.42 -7.25 -4.83
N ILE A 72 -0.90 -6.03 -4.72
CA ILE A 72 -1.45 -4.85 -5.40
C ILE A 72 -0.90 -4.65 -6.81
N GLY A 73 -0.14 -5.62 -7.31
CA GLY A 73 0.51 -5.56 -8.61
C GLY A 73 1.67 -4.56 -8.64
N PRO A 74 2.21 -4.28 -9.84
CA PRO A 74 3.34 -3.39 -10.00
C PRO A 74 2.87 -1.96 -9.75
N ILE A 75 3.57 -1.31 -8.84
CA ILE A 75 3.40 0.11 -8.57
C ILE A 75 4.40 0.85 -9.46
N ASP A 76 4.07 1.00 -10.75
CA ASP A 76 4.85 1.79 -11.72
C ASP A 76 4.68 3.28 -11.46
#